data_AF-A0A2V6U9B1-F1
#
_entry.id   AF-A0A2V6U9B1-F1
#
_cell.length_a   1.000
_cell.length_b   1.000
_cell.length_c   1.000
_cell.angle_alpha   90.00
_cell.angle_beta   90.00
_cell.angle_gamma   90.00
#
_symmetry.space_group_name_H-M   'P 1'
#
loop_
_entity.id
_entity.type
_entity.pdbx_description
1 polymer ?
#
loop_
_entity_poly.entity_id
_entity_poly.type
_entity_poly.pdbx_seq_one_letter_code
_entity_poly.pdbx_strand_id
1 'polypeptide(L)'
;RALALGINYYDTAPSYGAGESERNLGRVLRTLRAPVLVGTKFRVEPQDQGRVAEAVRASLEASLRRLQREQVDLLQLHNLVADGGPPGIVSARLVLEEVVPALERLRQEGKVRGLGITALGETAALDRIIGARVLDTAQVCYNLLNPSAGVAVPPGFPAQDFAGL
;
A
#
# COMPACT_ATOMS: atom_id res chain seq x y z
N ARG A 1 4.82 10.19 -22.19
CA ARG A 1 3.46 10.01 -22.76
C ARG A 1 2.36 10.18 -21.71
N ALA A 2 2.37 9.43 -20.59
CA ALA A 2 1.33 9.51 -19.54
C ALA A 2 0.99 10.94 -19.08
N LEU A 3 1.99 11.74 -18.71
CA LEU A 3 1.79 13.16 -18.33
C LEU A 3 1.08 13.99 -19.41
N ALA A 4 1.46 13.81 -20.67
CA ALA A 4 0.84 14.51 -21.80
C ALA A 4 -0.62 14.08 -22.05
N LEU A 5 -1.04 12.95 -21.46
CA LEU A 5 -2.42 12.47 -21.47
C LEU A 5 -3.20 12.87 -20.20
N GLY A 6 -2.61 13.70 -19.33
CA GLY A 6 -3.26 14.18 -18.11
C GLY A 6 -3.18 13.23 -16.91
N ILE A 7 -2.44 12.11 -17.01
CA ILE A 7 -2.23 11.22 -15.86
C ILE A 7 -1.37 11.94 -14.82
N ASN A 8 -1.89 12.05 -13.60
CA ASN A 8 -1.26 12.78 -12.50
C ASN A 8 -0.96 11.90 -11.27
N TYR A 9 -1.31 10.62 -11.28
CA TYR A 9 -1.00 9.67 -10.21
C TYR A 9 -0.14 8.52 -10.72
N TYR A 10 0.93 8.21 -9.98
CA TYR A 10 1.89 7.16 -10.29
C TYR A 10 2.06 6.24 -9.09
N ASP A 11 1.66 4.98 -9.25
CA ASP A 11 1.84 3.92 -8.27
C ASP A 11 3.13 3.13 -8.55
N THR A 12 3.91 2.86 -7.52
CA THR A 12 5.13 2.06 -7.57
C THR A 12 5.30 1.28 -6.27
N ALA A 13 6.37 0.49 -6.13
CA ALA A 13 6.73 -0.19 -4.88
C ALA A 13 8.24 -0.50 -4.84
N PRO A 14 8.84 -0.67 -3.64
CA PRO A 14 10.21 -1.16 -3.50
C PRO A 14 10.42 -2.56 -4.10
N SER A 15 9.39 -3.41 -4.09
CA SER A 15 9.47 -4.76 -4.67
C SER A 15 9.52 -4.78 -6.20
N TYR A 16 9.12 -3.70 -6.88
CA TYR A 16 9.10 -3.64 -8.34
C TYR A 16 10.52 -3.45 -8.89
N GLY A 17 11.11 -4.57 -9.30
CA GLY A 17 12.49 -4.62 -9.79
C GLY A 17 13.52 -4.23 -8.71
N ALA A 18 13.31 -4.64 -7.45
CA ALA A 18 14.21 -4.31 -6.33
C ALA A 18 14.53 -2.80 -6.23
N GLY A 19 13.48 -1.99 -6.35
CA GLY A 19 13.52 -0.53 -6.25
C GLY A 19 13.85 0.20 -7.55
N GLU A 20 14.13 -0.51 -8.65
CA GLU A 20 14.40 0.11 -9.95
C GLU A 20 13.20 0.91 -10.47
N SER A 21 11.97 0.48 -10.18
CA SER A 21 10.77 1.25 -10.53
C SER A 21 10.79 2.64 -9.87
N GLU A 22 11.11 2.71 -8.57
CA GLU A 22 11.19 3.98 -7.85
C GLU A 22 12.36 4.86 -8.32
N ARG A 23 13.53 4.27 -8.57
CA ARG A 23 14.71 5.01 -9.09
C ARG A 23 14.41 5.64 -10.45
N ASN A 24 13.80 4.86 -11.34
CA ASN A 24 13.43 5.34 -12.68
C ASN A 24 12.34 6.40 -12.63
N LEU A 25 11.29 6.18 -11.85
CA LEU A 25 10.22 7.17 -11.66
C LEU A 25 10.78 8.48 -11.09
N GLY A 26 11.59 8.42 -10.03
CA GLY A 26 12.21 9.59 -9.42
C GLY A 26 13.07 10.39 -10.41
N ARG A 27 13.93 9.70 -11.18
CA ARG A 27 14.76 10.32 -12.23
C ARG A 27 13.91 11.05 -13.28
N VAL A 28 12.86 10.40 -13.77
CA VAL A 28 11.97 10.98 -14.80
C VAL A 28 11.20 12.18 -14.24
N LEU A 29 10.57 12.04 -13.07
CA LEU A 29 9.78 13.12 -12.47
C LEU A 29 10.62 14.35 -12.11
N ARG A 30 11.85 14.15 -11.62
CA ARG A 30 12.80 15.25 -11.37
C ARG A 30 13.15 15.99 -12.67
N THR A 31 13.36 15.25 -13.75
CA THR A 31 13.70 15.84 -15.06
C THR A 31 12.53 16.65 -15.62
N LEU A 32 11.31 16.10 -15.51
CA LEU A 32 10.10 16.70 -16.06
C LEU A 32 9.50 17.80 -15.17
N ARG A 33 9.93 17.91 -13.91
CA ARG A 33 9.41 18.87 -12.91
C ARG A 33 7.88 18.87 -12.81
N ALA A 34 7.27 17.70 -13.02
CA ALA A 34 5.83 17.57 -13.13
C ALA A 34 5.19 17.53 -11.73
N PRO A 35 4.13 18.31 -11.47
CA PRO A 35 3.37 18.23 -10.22
C PRO A 35 2.46 17.00 -10.26
N VAL A 36 2.99 15.87 -9.81
CA VAL A 36 2.28 14.59 -9.78
C VAL A 36 2.18 14.05 -8.37
N LEU A 37 1.14 13.24 -8.17
CA LEU A 37 0.93 12.42 -7.00
C LEU A 37 1.72 11.12 -7.14
N VAL A 38 2.43 10.72 -6.10
CA VAL A 38 3.19 9.48 -6.07
C VAL A 38 2.72 8.59 -4.92
N GLY A 39 2.28 7.39 -5.27
CA GLY A 39 2.03 6.30 -4.33
C GLY A 39 3.21 5.33 -4.31
N THR A 40 3.66 4.95 -3.12
CA THR A 40 4.56 3.81 -2.95
C THR A 40 4.07 2.89 -1.84
N LYS A 41 4.82 1.81 -1.60
CA LYS A 41 4.42 0.75 -0.69
C LYS A 41 5.54 0.37 0.28
N PHE A 42 5.19 -0.35 1.32
CA PHE A 42 6.13 -0.96 2.25
C PHE A 42 5.64 -2.34 2.65
N ARG A 43 6.53 -3.13 3.26
CA ARG A 43 6.17 -4.41 3.88
C ARG A 43 6.66 -4.40 5.31
N VAL A 44 5.97 -5.15 6.16
CA VAL A 44 6.45 -5.57 7.47
C VAL A 44 6.88 -7.01 7.34
N GLU A 45 8.15 -7.28 7.58
CA GLU A 45 8.73 -8.62 7.48
C GLU A 45 8.81 -9.28 8.87
N PRO A 46 8.95 -10.61 8.95
CA PRO A 46 8.99 -11.31 10.24
C PRO A 46 10.04 -10.78 11.22
N GLN A 47 11.21 -10.36 10.72
CA GLN A 47 12.28 -9.78 11.53
C GLN A 47 11.96 -8.41 12.13
N ASP A 48 10.90 -7.76 11.67
CA ASP A 48 10.48 -6.43 12.14
C ASP A 48 9.57 -6.51 13.37
N GLN A 49 9.25 -7.72 13.85
CA GLN A 49 8.40 -7.92 15.03
C GLN A 49 8.95 -7.18 16.26
N GLY A 50 8.08 -6.40 16.91
CA GLY A 50 8.46 -5.53 18.04
C GLY A 50 9.19 -4.24 17.63
N ARG A 51 9.41 -4.02 16.33
CA ARG A 51 10.09 -2.84 15.75
C ARG A 51 9.40 -2.35 14.47
N VAL A 52 8.08 -2.53 14.38
CA VAL A 52 7.29 -2.21 13.18
C VAL A 52 7.44 -0.73 12.82
N ALA A 53 7.39 0.17 13.80
CA ALA A 53 7.50 1.61 13.54
C ALA A 53 8.86 1.99 12.91
N GLU A 54 9.96 1.42 13.38
CA GLU A 54 11.29 1.63 12.83
C GLU A 54 11.41 1.06 11.41
N ALA A 55 10.86 -0.13 11.17
CA ALA A 55 10.88 -0.79 9.87
C ALA A 55 10.09 0.00 8.81
N VAL A 56 8.87 0.43 9.14
CA VAL A 56 8.03 1.25 8.24
C VAL A 56 8.73 2.56 7.89
N ARG A 57 9.30 3.25 8.88
CA ARG A 57 10.10 4.46 8.65
C ARG A 57 11.28 4.17 7.73
N ALA A 58 12.09 3.16 8.04
CA ALA A 58 13.28 2.83 7.27
C ALA A 58 12.94 2.54 5.79
N SER A 59 11.84 1.82 5.56
CA SER A 59 11.32 1.54 4.22
C SER A 59 10.89 2.82 3.49
N LEU A 60 10.14 3.70 4.15
CA LEU A 60 9.74 4.99 3.55
C LEU A 60 10.94 5.85 3.22
N GLU A 61 11.90 6.02 4.14
CA GLU A 61 13.12 6.81 3.89
C GLU A 61 13.93 6.28 2.70
N ALA A 62 14.02 4.96 2.57
CA ALA A 62 14.69 4.34 1.43
C ALA A 62 13.93 4.63 0.11
N SER A 63 12.61 4.62 0.15
CA SER A 63 11.74 4.94 -1.00
C SER A 63 11.86 6.41 -1.38
N LEU A 64 11.82 7.32 -0.42
CA LEU A 64 12.04 8.76 -0.61
C LEU A 64 13.39 9.07 -1.27
N ARG A 65 14.46 8.39 -0.83
CA ARG A 65 15.79 8.49 -1.46
C ARG A 65 15.77 8.03 -2.92
N ARG A 66 15.17 6.88 -3.22
CA ARG A 66 15.08 6.36 -4.61
C ARG A 66 14.23 7.26 -5.50
N LEU A 67 13.11 7.75 -4.98
CA LEU A 67 12.19 8.67 -5.67
C LEU A 67 12.75 10.09 -5.79
N GLN A 68 13.78 10.45 -5.02
CA GLN A 68 14.34 11.79 -4.92
C GLN A 68 13.27 12.82 -4.48
N ARG A 69 12.53 12.49 -3.42
CA ARG A 69 11.44 13.30 -2.87
C ARG A 69 11.55 13.37 -1.36
N GLU A 70 10.98 14.42 -0.77
CA GLU A 70 10.87 14.58 0.68
C GLU A 70 9.60 13.94 1.25
N GLN A 71 8.57 13.80 0.40
CA GLN A 71 7.29 13.20 0.75
C GLN A 71 6.68 12.41 -0.41
N VAL A 72 5.80 11.46 -0.08
CA VAL A 72 4.91 10.76 -1.00
C VAL A 72 3.45 11.11 -0.71
N ASP A 73 2.60 11.02 -1.72
CA ASP A 73 1.18 11.36 -1.60
C ASP A 73 0.39 10.19 -1.01
N LEU A 74 0.83 8.95 -1.23
CA LEU A 74 0.21 7.76 -0.67
C LEU A 74 1.27 6.71 -0.27
N LEU A 75 1.14 6.15 0.93
CA LEU A 75 1.94 5.01 1.39
C LEU A 75 1.02 3.83 1.73
N GLN A 76 1.25 2.68 1.09
CA GLN A 76 0.40 1.49 1.23
C GLN A 76 1.14 0.30 1.81
N LEU A 77 0.52 -0.42 2.75
CA LEU A 77 1.00 -1.73 3.21
C LEU A 77 0.83 -2.77 2.09
N HIS A 78 1.89 -3.51 1.77
CA HIS A 78 1.98 -4.45 0.65
C HIS A 78 2.08 -5.93 1.05
N ASN A 79 1.74 -6.23 2.30
CA ASN A 79 1.65 -7.60 2.81
C ASN A 79 0.28 -8.20 2.47
N LEU A 80 0.22 -9.54 2.45
CA LEU A 80 -1.06 -10.22 2.60
C LEU A 80 -1.53 -10.07 4.05
N VAL A 81 -2.83 -9.87 4.24
CA VAL A 81 -3.46 -9.75 5.55
C VAL A 81 -4.28 -11.00 5.85
N ALA A 82 -3.99 -11.69 6.95
CA ALA A 82 -4.80 -12.79 7.47
C ALA A 82 -4.46 -13.03 8.94
N ASP A 83 -5.39 -13.59 9.73
CA ASP A 83 -5.14 -13.86 11.16
C ASP A 83 -4.26 -15.11 11.42
N GLY A 84 -3.74 -15.70 10.35
CA GLY A 84 -2.76 -16.77 10.37
C GLY A 84 -2.10 -16.95 9.01
N GLY A 85 -1.16 -17.88 8.93
CA GLY A 85 -0.48 -18.25 7.69
C GLY A 85 1.04 -18.23 7.78
N PRO A 86 1.73 -18.40 6.65
CA PRO A 86 3.19 -18.43 6.61
C PRO A 86 3.82 -17.08 7.00
N PRO A 87 5.12 -17.07 7.37
CA PRO A 87 5.86 -15.85 7.64
C PRO A 87 5.72 -14.81 6.51
N GLY A 88 5.54 -13.54 6.87
CA GLY A 88 5.36 -12.42 5.94
C GLY A 88 3.90 -12.05 5.65
N ILE A 89 2.94 -12.84 6.16
CA ILE A 89 1.54 -12.43 6.31
C ILE A 89 1.40 -11.64 7.61
N VAL A 90 0.61 -10.56 7.58
CA VAL A 90 0.36 -9.71 8.75
C VAL A 90 -1.08 -9.85 9.21
N SER A 91 -1.32 -9.89 10.52
CA SER A 91 -2.69 -9.98 11.05
C SER A 91 -3.38 -8.62 11.02
N ALA A 92 -4.73 -8.64 10.95
CA ALA A 92 -5.51 -7.40 11.06
C ALA A 92 -5.19 -6.66 12.37
N ARG A 93 -4.94 -7.41 13.44
CA ARG A 93 -4.51 -6.87 14.73
C ARG A 93 -3.18 -6.11 14.62
N LEU A 94 -2.14 -6.72 14.04
CA LEU A 94 -0.84 -6.05 13.87
C LEU A 94 -0.97 -4.80 12.98
N VAL A 95 -1.82 -4.85 11.95
CA VAL A 95 -2.07 -3.67 11.11
C VAL A 95 -2.69 -2.54 11.93
N LEU A 96 -3.74 -2.82 12.70
CA LEU A 96 -4.47 -1.80 13.46
C LEU A 96 -3.68 -1.28 14.67
N GLU A 97 -2.98 -2.15 15.39
CA GLU A 97 -2.31 -1.81 16.66
C GLU A 97 -0.88 -1.28 16.46
N GLU A 98 -0.18 -1.65 15.39
CA GLU A 98 1.22 -1.27 15.19
C GLU A 98 1.46 -0.49 13.88
N VAL A 99 0.93 -0.95 12.75
CA VAL A 99 1.18 -0.33 11.44
C VAL A 99 0.48 1.02 11.33
N VAL A 100 -0.82 1.09 11.66
CA VAL A 100 -1.58 2.34 11.56
C VAL A 100 -0.97 3.45 12.43
N PRO A 101 -0.64 3.22 13.73
CA PRO A 101 0.06 4.25 14.52
C PRO A 101 1.41 4.66 13.95
N ALA A 102 2.17 3.74 13.34
CA ALA A 102 3.42 4.09 12.68
C ALA A 102 3.21 4.99 11.45
N LEU A 103 2.20 4.68 10.63
CA LEU A 103 1.82 5.48 9.47
C LEU A 103 1.32 6.88 9.88
N GLU A 104 0.52 6.97 10.93
CA GLU A 104 0.02 8.24 11.48
C GLU A 104 1.16 9.17 11.91
N ARG A 105 2.20 8.64 12.56
CA ARG A 105 3.39 9.43 12.93
C ARG A 105 4.10 9.98 11.69
N LEU A 106 4.26 9.16 10.64
CA LEU A 106 4.88 9.60 9.38
C LEU A 106 4.03 10.66 8.65
N ARG A 107 2.71 10.58 8.78
CA ARG A 107 1.78 11.60 8.29
C ARG A 107 1.91 12.91 9.08
N GLN A 108 1.97 12.85 10.41
CA GLN A 108 2.20 14.01 11.28
C GLN A 108 3.53 14.71 10.99
N GLU A 109 4.55 13.95 10.61
CA GLU A 109 5.86 14.47 10.18
C GLU A 109 5.87 15.03 8.75
N GLY A 110 4.75 14.96 8.02
CA GLY A 110 4.62 15.48 6.66
C GLY A 110 5.29 14.62 5.58
N LYS A 111 5.76 13.41 5.90
CA LYS A 111 6.43 12.52 4.94
C LYS A 111 5.45 11.78 4.03
N VAL A 112 4.20 11.64 4.47
CA VAL A 112 3.12 10.96 3.76
C VAL A 112 1.84 11.79 3.88
N ARG A 113 1.04 11.88 2.80
CA ARG A 113 -0.28 12.54 2.86
C ARG A 113 -1.44 11.57 3.11
N GLY A 114 -1.50 10.48 2.34
CA GLY A 114 -2.52 9.45 2.44
C GLY A 114 -1.96 8.09 2.86
N LEU A 115 -2.78 7.32 3.56
CA LEU A 115 -2.46 6.00 4.10
C LEU A 115 -3.32 4.93 3.40
N GLY A 116 -2.76 3.74 3.16
CA GLY A 116 -3.56 2.67 2.56
C GLY A 116 -3.00 1.27 2.74
N ILE A 117 -3.71 0.32 2.12
CA ILE A 117 -3.35 -1.09 2.04
C ILE A 117 -3.53 -1.58 0.60
N THR A 118 -2.69 -2.51 0.16
CA THR A 118 -3.05 -3.40 -0.95
C THR A 118 -3.91 -4.50 -0.34
N ALA A 119 -5.22 -4.41 -0.51
CA ALA A 119 -6.20 -5.24 0.16
C ALA A 119 -6.15 -6.68 -0.39
N LEU A 120 -5.12 -7.41 0.01
CA LEU A 120 -4.80 -8.77 -0.40
C LEU A 120 -4.72 -9.65 0.86
N GLY A 121 -5.15 -10.90 0.76
CA GLY A 121 -5.25 -11.81 1.91
C GLY A 121 -6.72 -12.13 2.23
N GLU A 122 -7.01 -12.56 3.45
CA GLU A 122 -8.36 -12.95 3.86
C GLU A 122 -9.33 -11.76 3.89
N THR A 123 -10.42 -11.84 3.12
CA THR A 123 -11.43 -10.77 3.01
C THR A 123 -11.98 -10.33 4.36
N ALA A 124 -12.29 -11.27 5.26
CA ALA A 124 -12.78 -10.93 6.60
C ALA A 124 -11.75 -10.15 7.45
N ALA A 125 -10.44 -10.38 7.24
CA ALA A 125 -9.40 -9.63 7.92
C ALA A 125 -9.25 -8.22 7.34
N LEU A 126 -9.36 -8.10 6.02
CA LEU A 126 -9.37 -6.83 5.30
C LEU A 126 -10.58 -5.97 5.69
N ASP A 127 -11.77 -6.55 5.76
CA ASP A 127 -13.01 -5.89 6.18
C ASP A 127 -12.87 -5.23 7.55
N ARG A 128 -12.22 -5.89 8.51
CA ARG A 128 -11.99 -5.30 9.84
C ARG A 128 -11.06 -4.09 9.78
N ILE A 129 -10.04 -4.12 8.92
CA ILE A 129 -9.13 -2.98 8.74
C ILE A 129 -9.88 -1.81 8.08
N ILE A 130 -10.61 -2.08 7.00
CA ILE A 130 -11.37 -1.06 6.27
C ILE A 130 -12.48 -0.48 7.16
N GLY A 131 -13.19 -1.34 7.88
CA GLY A 131 -14.26 -0.98 8.81
C GLY A 131 -13.79 -0.13 10.00
N ALA A 132 -12.51 -0.16 10.35
CA ALA A 132 -11.93 0.76 11.35
C ALA A 132 -11.83 2.21 10.84
N ARG A 133 -11.95 2.44 9.52
CA ARG A 133 -11.94 3.77 8.88
C ARG A 133 -10.72 4.63 9.22
N VAL A 134 -9.57 3.97 9.37
CA VAL A 134 -8.27 4.60 9.70
C VAL A 134 -7.33 4.73 8.50
N LEU A 135 -7.75 4.25 7.32
CA LEU A 135 -6.98 4.33 6.07
C LEU A 135 -7.78 5.10 5.02
N ASP A 136 -7.08 5.79 4.12
CA ASP A 136 -7.67 6.61 3.07
C ASP A 136 -7.97 5.80 1.80
N THR A 137 -7.25 4.70 1.59
CA THR A 137 -7.37 3.88 0.38
C THR A 137 -7.21 2.38 0.65
N ALA A 138 -7.90 1.58 -0.16
CA ALA A 138 -7.69 0.15 -0.31
C ALA A 138 -7.52 -0.17 -1.80
N GLN A 139 -6.38 -0.75 -2.19
CA GLN A 139 -6.15 -1.22 -3.54
C GLN A 139 -6.63 -2.67 -3.66
N VAL A 140 -7.80 -2.88 -4.27
CA VAL A 140 -8.52 -4.16 -4.34
C VAL A 140 -8.44 -4.74 -5.76
N CYS A 141 -8.44 -6.07 -5.88
CA CYS A 141 -8.58 -6.73 -7.18
C CYS A 141 -10.02 -6.58 -7.69
N TYR A 142 -10.19 -5.87 -8.80
CA TYR A 142 -11.48 -5.69 -9.45
C TYR A 142 -11.33 -5.68 -10.97
N ASN A 143 -11.99 -6.62 -11.64
CA ASN A 143 -12.01 -6.71 -13.10
C ASN A 143 -13.20 -7.59 -13.54
N LEU A 144 -13.37 -7.78 -14.84
CA LEU A 144 -14.48 -8.57 -15.38
C LEU A 144 -14.46 -10.05 -14.96
N LEU A 145 -13.28 -10.62 -14.69
CA LEU A 145 -13.12 -12.01 -14.23
C LEU A 145 -13.31 -12.15 -12.73
N ASN A 146 -13.07 -11.09 -11.97
CA ASN A 146 -13.37 -11.02 -10.55
C ASN A 146 -14.02 -9.67 -10.19
N PRO A 147 -15.36 -9.58 -10.26
CA PRO A 147 -16.09 -8.36 -9.96
C PRO A 147 -16.56 -8.29 -8.50
N SER A 148 -16.16 -9.23 -7.64
CA SER A 148 -16.79 -9.47 -6.33
C SER A 148 -16.71 -8.29 -5.35
N ALA A 149 -15.74 -7.39 -5.52
CA ALA A 149 -15.67 -6.18 -4.70
C ALA A 149 -16.80 -5.17 -5.03
N GLY A 150 -17.35 -5.20 -6.25
CA GLY A 150 -18.40 -4.27 -6.68
C GLY A 150 -19.78 -4.90 -6.83
N VAL A 151 -19.89 -6.23 -6.93
CA VAL A 151 -21.16 -6.94 -7.10
C VAL A 151 -21.15 -8.27 -6.35
N ALA A 152 -22.32 -8.73 -5.91
CA ALA A 152 -22.46 -10.06 -5.35
C ALA A 152 -22.14 -11.13 -6.40
N VAL A 153 -21.33 -12.11 -6.02
CA VAL A 153 -21.01 -13.28 -6.84
C VAL A 153 -21.79 -14.51 -6.36
N PRO A 154 -22.08 -15.48 -7.23
CA PRO A 154 -22.83 -16.67 -6.83
C PRO A 154 -22.03 -17.55 -5.85
N PRO A 155 -22.71 -18.37 -5.04
CA PRO A 155 -22.04 -19.37 -4.22
C PRO A 155 -21.12 -20.27 -5.05
N GLY A 156 -19.92 -20.55 -4.54
CA GLY A 156 -18.92 -21.38 -5.24
C GLY A 156 -18.17 -20.64 -6.36
N PHE A 157 -18.18 -19.30 -6.37
CA PHE A 157 -17.37 -18.50 -7.27
C PHE A 157 -15.88 -18.95 -7.23
N PRO A 158 -15.23 -19.19 -8.40
CA PRO A 158 -13.95 -19.89 -8.46
C PRO A 158 -12.74 -19.02 -8.08
N ALA A 159 -12.94 -17.74 -7.80
CA ALA A 159 -11.90 -16.83 -7.34
C ALA A 159 -12.23 -16.32 -5.93
N GLN A 160 -11.26 -15.68 -5.29
CA GLN A 160 -11.48 -15.04 -4.01
C GLN A 160 -12.66 -14.06 -4.09
N ASP A 161 -13.56 -14.17 -3.12
CA ASP A 161 -14.67 -13.24 -2.92
C ASP A 161 -14.21 -12.05 -2.08
N PHE A 162 -14.24 -10.86 -2.68
CA PHE A 162 -13.89 -9.56 -2.11
C PHE A 162 -15.12 -8.74 -1.68
N ALA A 163 -16.29 -9.37 -1.53
CA ALA A 163 -17.50 -8.68 -1.08
C ALA A 163 -17.26 -7.94 0.25
N GLY A 164 -17.70 -6.68 0.33
CA GLY A 164 -17.57 -5.83 1.52
C GLY A 164 -16.40 -4.85 1.51
N LEU A 165 -15.42 -5.03 0.61
CA LEU A 165 -14.26 -4.15 0.44
C LEU A 165 -14.54 -2.91 -0.43
#